data_AF-A0A2T3NJD7-F1
#
_entry.id   AF-A0A2T3NJD7-F1
#
_cell.length_a   1.000
_cell.length_b   1.000
_cell.length_c   1.000
_cell.angle_alpha   90.00
_cell.angle_beta   90.00
_cell.angle_gamma   90.00
#
_symmetry.space_group_name_H-M   'P 1'
#
loop_
_entity.id
_entity.type
_entity.pdbx_description
1 polymer ?
#
loop_
_entity_poly.entity_id
_entity_poly.type
_entity_poly.pdbx_seq_one_letter_code
_entity_poly.pdbx_strand_id
1 'polypeptide(L)'
;MTLSTDLAPIWLGEPAQPTLESQLEWLYQREPFFRLQYGQVGTCLPGWAEQHLESTVMAFSQDVDTRLAVGASLWLKSFTAHLFSGLAALRLKFNRVLMPTLEQISLDVAENGKLKRVGIAKDVTFYCLADDPLACTSQANVVESEQALDRMLSDFVIEVGHYLADKFKQQKVNTPQYWGAIGYALGLVFQKLTQHGCDKALIERLTPKADVWLATLLPKYAELNSVKAATQDNMSINYIRRETCCMKYKLDGKKHCATCQQREPEAQLALYQSKVPV
;
A
#
# COMPACT_ATOMS: atom_id res chain seq x y z
N MET A 1 -10.41 -13.27 17.87
CA MET A 1 -9.04 -13.27 17.34
C MET A 1 -9.01 -12.36 16.13
N THR A 2 -8.29 -11.23 16.24
CA THR A 2 -8.28 -10.15 15.24
C THR A 2 -7.29 -10.43 14.11
N LEU A 3 -7.35 -9.65 13.03
CA LEU A 3 -6.41 -9.77 11.92
C LEU A 3 -4.96 -9.50 12.37
N SER A 4 -4.76 -8.50 13.24
CA SER A 4 -3.46 -8.17 13.82
C SER A 4 -2.90 -9.33 14.66
N THR A 5 -3.76 -10.03 15.41
CA THR A 5 -3.38 -11.23 16.18
C THR A 5 -2.91 -12.37 15.27
N ASP A 6 -3.61 -12.62 14.16
CA ASP A 6 -3.25 -13.68 13.21
C ASP A 6 -1.96 -13.36 12.43
N LEU A 7 -1.62 -12.08 12.27
CA LEU A 7 -0.37 -11.64 11.65
C LEU A 7 0.83 -11.67 12.59
N ALA A 8 0.61 -11.67 13.91
CA ALA A 8 1.67 -11.62 14.91
C ALA A 8 2.79 -12.66 14.71
N PRO A 9 2.52 -13.92 14.33
CA PRO A 9 3.57 -14.92 14.08
C PRO A 9 4.50 -14.59 12.90
N ILE A 10 4.05 -13.74 11.96
CA ILE A 10 4.81 -13.36 10.76
C ILE A 10 5.68 -12.12 11.03
N TRP A 11 5.19 -11.26 11.92
CA TRP A 11 5.86 -10.05 12.37
C TRP A 11 6.88 -10.31 13.48
N LEU A 12 7.99 -10.95 13.10
CA LEU A 12 9.08 -11.24 14.04
C LEU A 12 9.88 -9.98 14.39
N GLY A 13 10.05 -9.74 15.69
CA GLY A 13 10.82 -8.64 16.25
C GLY A 13 9.98 -7.39 16.57
N GLU A 14 10.65 -6.40 17.14
CA GLU A 14 10.06 -5.12 17.58
C GLU A 14 11.02 -3.96 17.28
N PRO A 15 10.51 -2.72 17.15
CA PRO A 15 11.35 -1.54 16.98
C PRO A 15 12.18 -1.27 18.24
N ALA A 16 13.33 -0.61 18.08
CA ALA A 16 14.23 -0.29 19.19
C ALA A 16 13.61 0.67 20.22
N GLN A 17 12.73 1.56 19.76
CA GLN A 17 11.97 2.49 20.61
C GLN A 17 10.51 2.49 20.17
N PRO A 18 9.57 2.74 21.10
CA PRO A 18 8.15 2.80 20.78
C PRO A 18 7.78 4.15 20.14
N THR A 19 8.59 4.71 19.24
CA THR A 19 8.29 5.97 18.54
C THR A 19 7.81 5.72 17.12
N LEU A 20 7.04 6.66 16.55
CA LEU A 20 6.59 6.58 15.15
C LEU A 20 7.75 6.43 14.15
N GLU A 21 8.81 7.19 14.37
CA GLU A 21 10.03 7.11 13.55
C GLU A 21 10.65 5.71 13.59
N SER A 22 10.85 5.17 14.80
CA SER A 22 11.44 3.84 14.98
C SER A 22 10.55 2.73 14.42
N GLN A 23 9.23 2.87 14.46
CA GLN A 23 8.30 1.89 13.90
C GLN A 23 8.31 1.89 12.38
N LEU A 24 8.27 3.06 11.74
CA LEU A 24 8.35 3.16 10.28
C LEU A 24 9.70 2.68 9.75
N GLU A 25 10.79 3.04 10.43
CA GLU A 25 12.12 2.54 10.12
C GLU A 25 12.21 1.02 10.29
N TRP A 26 11.66 0.47 11.38
CA TRP A 26 11.62 -0.98 11.59
C TRP A 26 10.83 -1.71 10.49
N LEU A 27 9.69 -1.16 10.06
CA LEU A 27 8.90 -1.71 8.95
C LEU A 27 9.73 -1.75 7.67
N TYR A 28 10.45 -0.68 7.35
CA TYR A 28 11.33 -0.61 6.18
C TYR A 28 12.49 -1.62 6.27
N GLN A 29 13.13 -1.74 7.43
CA GLN A 29 14.21 -2.72 7.65
C GLN A 29 13.72 -4.15 7.52
N ARG A 30 12.50 -4.43 8.02
CA ARG A 30 11.89 -5.76 7.94
C ARG A 30 11.50 -6.14 6.52
N GLU A 31 10.94 -5.20 5.77
CA GLU A 31 10.59 -5.36 4.36
C GLU A 31 10.77 -4.00 3.65
N PRO A 32 11.84 -3.82 2.85
CA PRO A 32 12.16 -2.56 2.16
C PRO A 32 11.14 -2.07 1.13
N PHE A 33 9.99 -2.75 1.03
CA PHE A 33 8.81 -2.28 0.32
C PHE A 33 8.00 -1.25 1.12
N PHE A 34 8.01 -1.30 2.45
CA PHE A 34 7.33 -0.32 3.30
C PHE A 34 8.20 0.93 3.44
N ARG A 35 8.00 1.91 2.55
CA ARG A 35 8.94 3.04 2.35
C ARG A 35 8.45 4.38 2.86
N LEU A 36 7.34 4.39 3.60
CA LEU A 36 6.79 5.61 4.17
C LEU A 36 7.77 6.16 5.22
N GLN A 37 8.17 7.41 5.05
CA GLN A 37 9.15 8.04 5.93
C GLN A 37 8.50 8.95 6.98
N TYR A 38 9.14 9.03 8.15
CA TYR A 38 8.81 10.00 9.17
C TYR A 38 9.58 11.30 8.93
N GLY A 39 8.88 12.42 8.91
CA GLY A 39 9.40 13.73 8.55
C GLY A 39 9.04 14.17 7.13
N GLN A 40 9.02 15.49 6.92
CA GLN A 40 8.75 16.09 5.62
C GLN A 40 9.92 15.84 4.64
N VAL A 41 9.58 15.59 3.37
CA VAL A 41 10.52 15.40 2.27
C VAL A 41 10.07 16.21 1.05
N GLY A 42 10.98 16.94 0.41
CA GLY A 42 10.68 17.69 -0.82
C GLY A 42 9.47 18.61 -0.68
N THR A 43 8.48 18.45 -1.56
CA THR A 43 7.30 19.33 -1.68
C THR A 43 6.05 18.67 -1.08
N CYS A 44 5.18 19.44 -0.42
CA CYS A 44 3.90 18.91 0.08
C CYS A 44 2.98 18.44 -1.06
N LEU A 45 2.08 17.51 -0.76
CA LEU A 45 1.23 16.84 -1.77
C LEU A 45 0.38 17.83 -2.57
N PRO A 46 -0.30 18.83 -1.96
CA PRO A 46 -1.07 19.79 -2.74
C PRO A 46 -0.20 20.65 -3.66
N GLY A 47 0.89 21.19 -3.13
CA GLY A 47 1.84 22.00 -3.90
C GLY A 47 2.42 21.23 -5.09
N TRP A 48 2.83 19.98 -4.86
CA TRP A 48 3.30 19.11 -5.94
C TRP A 48 2.20 18.78 -6.94
N ALA A 49 1.00 18.42 -6.48
CA ALA A 49 -0.09 17.98 -7.34
C ALA A 49 -0.59 19.11 -8.26
N GLU A 50 -0.51 20.36 -7.82
CA GLU A 50 -0.92 21.54 -8.59
C GLU A 50 0.18 22.06 -9.51
N GLN A 51 1.43 22.05 -9.07
CA GLN A 51 2.51 22.72 -9.79
C GLN A 51 3.43 21.77 -10.58
N HIS A 52 3.46 20.49 -10.22
CA HIS A 52 4.50 19.57 -10.68
C HIS A 52 3.99 18.23 -11.21
N LEU A 53 2.72 17.87 -11.01
CA LEU A 53 2.18 16.57 -11.44
C LEU A 53 2.38 16.32 -12.94
N GLU A 54 1.98 17.26 -13.80
CA GLU A 54 2.04 17.09 -15.26
C GLU A 54 3.48 16.93 -15.74
N SER A 55 4.37 17.84 -15.34
CA SER A 55 5.78 17.78 -15.72
C SER A 55 6.48 16.54 -15.17
N THR A 56 6.14 16.11 -13.95
CA THR A 56 6.64 14.87 -13.33
C THR A 56 6.26 13.66 -14.17
N VAL A 57 4.98 13.53 -14.53
CA VAL A 57 4.47 12.39 -15.30
C VAL A 57 5.05 12.40 -16.72
N MET A 58 5.20 13.56 -17.34
CA MET A 58 5.85 13.70 -18.64
C MET A 58 7.31 13.23 -18.58
N ALA A 59 8.10 13.78 -17.65
CA ALA A 59 9.51 13.42 -17.50
C ALA A 59 9.69 11.92 -17.20
N PHE A 60 8.85 11.37 -16.31
CA PHE A 60 8.87 9.94 -15.99
C PHE A 60 8.49 9.08 -17.21
N SER A 61 7.49 9.50 -17.99
CA SER A 61 7.08 8.77 -19.19
C SER A 61 8.19 8.74 -20.24
N GLN A 62 8.95 9.83 -20.37
CA GLN A 62 10.12 9.90 -21.25
C GLN A 62 11.26 9.00 -20.74
N ASP A 63 11.56 9.03 -19.44
CA ASP A 63 12.62 8.21 -18.83
C ASP A 63 12.38 6.70 -19.00
N VAL A 64 11.12 6.25 -18.91
CA VAL A 64 10.76 4.83 -19.07
C VAL A 64 10.29 4.47 -20.48
N ASP A 65 10.45 5.39 -21.44
CA ASP A 65 10.06 5.25 -22.86
C ASP A 65 8.63 4.72 -23.04
N THR A 66 7.65 5.50 -22.59
CA THR A 66 6.23 5.11 -22.66
C THR A 66 5.29 6.27 -22.92
N ARG A 67 4.04 5.93 -23.26
CA ARG A 67 2.97 6.92 -23.45
C ARG A 67 2.54 7.50 -22.10
N LEU A 68 2.14 8.77 -22.09
CA LEU A 68 1.73 9.50 -20.89
C LEU A 68 0.80 8.71 -19.96
N ALA A 69 -0.27 8.11 -20.49
CA ALA A 69 -1.23 7.34 -19.68
C ALA A 69 -0.61 6.11 -18.98
N VAL A 70 0.36 5.46 -19.62
CA VAL A 70 1.09 4.33 -19.04
C VAL A 70 2.07 4.83 -17.98
N GLY A 71 2.83 5.89 -18.28
CA GLY A 71 3.73 6.51 -17.31
C GLY A 71 3.00 7.02 -16.08
N ALA A 72 1.86 7.70 -16.25
CA ALA A 72 1.00 8.16 -15.17
C ALA A 72 0.52 7.00 -14.29
N SER A 73 0.07 5.90 -14.89
CA SER A 73 -0.39 4.71 -14.16
C SER A 73 0.74 4.03 -13.37
N LEU A 74 1.95 3.96 -13.95
CA LEU A 74 3.13 3.41 -13.30
C LEU A 74 3.64 4.31 -12.16
N TRP A 75 3.61 5.63 -12.36
CA TRP A 75 3.97 6.60 -11.34
C TRP A 75 2.99 6.55 -10.17
N LEU A 76 1.68 6.55 -10.45
CA LEU A 76 0.63 6.40 -9.43
C LEU A 76 0.86 5.13 -8.60
N LYS A 77 1.16 4.00 -9.26
CA LYS A 77 1.46 2.74 -8.56
C LYS A 77 2.65 2.89 -7.61
N SER A 78 3.69 3.64 -8.00
CA SER A 78 4.84 3.90 -7.13
C SER A 78 4.42 4.74 -5.93
N PHE A 79 3.71 5.83 -6.15
CA PHE A 79 3.21 6.71 -5.10
C PHE A 79 2.32 5.97 -4.09
N THR A 80 1.29 5.28 -4.58
CA THR A 80 0.36 4.54 -3.72
C THR A 80 1.09 3.47 -2.93
N ALA A 81 2.08 2.78 -3.53
CA ALA A 81 2.89 1.81 -2.82
C ALA A 81 3.73 2.42 -1.69
N HIS A 82 4.34 3.60 -1.88
CA HIS A 82 5.12 4.24 -0.81
C HIS A 82 4.22 4.68 0.34
N LEU A 83 3.06 5.28 0.04
CA LEU A 83 2.16 5.81 1.05
C LEU A 83 1.33 4.71 1.73
N PHE A 84 0.47 4.05 0.97
CA PHE A 84 -0.59 3.21 1.55
C PHE A 84 -0.10 1.88 2.07
N SER A 85 0.99 1.32 1.52
CA SER A 85 1.55 0.08 2.10
C SER A 85 2.19 0.31 3.47
N GLY A 86 2.83 1.47 3.67
CA GLY A 86 3.39 1.86 4.97
C GLY A 86 2.28 2.09 6.01
N LEU A 87 1.21 2.78 5.63
CA LEU A 87 0.04 2.98 6.50
C LEU A 87 -0.67 1.67 6.85
N ALA A 88 -0.87 0.79 5.87
CA ALA A 88 -1.44 -0.54 6.09
C ALA A 88 -0.56 -1.38 7.04
N ALA A 89 0.76 -1.38 6.84
CA ALA A 89 1.68 -2.12 7.68
C ALA A 89 1.71 -1.57 9.12
N LEU A 90 1.70 -0.24 9.29
CA LEU A 90 1.62 0.39 10.61
C LEU A 90 0.32 0.02 11.34
N ARG A 91 -0.81 0.04 10.62
CA ARG A 91 -2.11 -0.39 11.15
C ARG A 91 -2.08 -1.84 11.61
N LEU A 92 -1.57 -2.75 10.79
CA LEU A 92 -1.63 -4.20 11.04
C LEU A 92 -0.58 -4.72 12.02
N LYS A 93 0.58 -4.06 12.16
CA LYS A 93 1.62 -4.44 13.13
C LYS A 93 1.43 -3.76 14.48
N PHE A 94 1.15 -2.46 14.47
CA PHE A 94 1.20 -1.62 15.67
C PHE A 94 -0.17 -1.07 16.08
N ASN A 95 -1.27 -1.47 15.44
CA ASN A 95 -2.60 -0.94 15.72
C ASN A 95 -2.64 0.60 15.69
N ARG A 96 -1.93 1.22 14.73
CA ARG A 96 -1.83 2.67 14.64
C ARG A 96 -2.17 3.19 13.25
N VAL A 97 -2.97 4.25 13.20
CA VAL A 97 -3.39 4.93 11.96
C VAL A 97 -2.97 6.38 12.02
N LEU A 98 -2.05 6.78 11.15
CA LEU A 98 -1.68 8.19 11.00
C LEU A 98 -2.77 8.95 10.27
N MET A 99 -3.04 10.18 10.71
CA MET A 99 -4.02 11.09 10.11
C MET A 99 -3.35 12.40 9.70
N PRO A 100 -2.44 12.38 8.71
CA PRO A 100 -1.88 13.62 8.20
C PRO A 100 -2.94 14.39 7.40
N THR A 101 -2.90 15.72 7.45
CA THR A 101 -3.54 16.52 6.40
C THR A 101 -2.80 16.31 5.07
N LEU A 102 -3.41 16.71 3.95
CA LEU A 102 -2.76 16.61 2.64
C LEU A 102 -1.40 17.34 2.61
N GLU A 103 -1.29 18.47 3.30
CA GLU A 103 -0.11 19.32 3.43
C GLU A 103 0.99 18.66 4.27
N GLN A 104 0.61 17.75 5.16
CA GLN A 104 1.55 16.95 5.95
C GLN A 104 2.08 15.74 5.18
N ILE A 105 1.51 15.40 4.02
CA ILE A 105 2.07 14.43 3.08
C ILE A 105 3.03 15.18 2.16
N SER A 106 4.21 14.62 1.94
CA SER A 106 5.27 15.28 1.17
C SER A 106 6.04 14.30 0.30
N LEU A 107 6.54 14.77 -0.84
CA LEU A 107 7.13 13.95 -1.89
C LEU A 107 8.47 14.52 -2.33
N ASP A 108 9.45 13.63 -2.45
CA ASP A 108 10.72 13.90 -3.12
C ASP A 108 10.72 13.19 -4.48
N VAL A 109 10.78 13.98 -5.54
CA VAL A 109 10.72 13.52 -6.93
C VAL A 109 12.01 13.94 -7.63
N ALA A 110 12.64 12.99 -8.30
CA ALA A 110 13.83 13.22 -9.12
C ALA A 110 13.51 14.08 -10.35
N GLU A 111 14.54 14.68 -10.96
CA GLU A 111 14.40 15.45 -12.21
C GLU A 111 13.80 14.63 -13.36
N ASN A 112 14.11 13.34 -13.44
CA ASN A 112 13.50 12.43 -14.42
C ASN A 112 12.09 11.95 -14.02
N GLY A 113 11.43 12.61 -13.07
CA GLY A 113 10.09 12.30 -12.60
C GLY A 113 9.97 11.06 -11.71
N LYS A 114 11.06 10.35 -11.41
CA LYS A 114 11.01 9.19 -10.49
C LYS A 114 10.71 9.62 -9.06
N LEU A 115 9.68 9.03 -8.46
CA LEU A 115 9.42 9.18 -7.03
C LEU A 115 10.55 8.52 -6.22
N LYS A 116 11.22 9.31 -5.39
CA LYS A 116 12.27 8.83 -4.48
C LYS A 116 11.69 8.47 -3.12
N ARG A 117 10.93 9.37 -2.52
CA ARG A 117 10.46 9.27 -1.13
C ARG A 117 9.07 9.88 -0.96
N VAL A 118 8.32 9.33 -0.02
CA VAL A 118 7.09 9.91 0.52
C VAL A 118 7.26 10.00 2.02
N GLY A 119 7.04 11.19 2.56
CA GLY A 119 7.20 11.49 3.98
C GLY A 119 5.93 12.06 4.59
N ILE A 120 5.74 11.82 5.88
CA ILE A 120 4.67 12.41 6.69
C ILE A 120 5.27 13.33 7.74
N ALA A 121 4.70 14.51 7.95
CA ALA A 121 5.16 15.48 8.94
C ALA A 121 5.24 14.89 10.37
N LYS A 122 6.16 15.41 11.18
CA LYS A 122 6.45 14.87 12.52
C LYS A 122 5.34 15.14 13.53
N ASP A 123 4.59 16.23 13.32
CA ASP A 123 3.49 16.69 14.15
C ASP A 123 2.15 15.98 13.85
N VAL A 124 2.16 14.95 12.99
CA VAL A 124 0.96 14.19 12.63
C VAL A 124 0.26 13.58 13.86
N THR A 125 -1.07 13.75 13.92
CA THR A 125 -1.90 13.04 14.89
C THR A 125 -2.16 11.62 14.43
N PHE A 126 -2.39 10.70 15.36
CA PHE A 126 -2.69 9.31 15.04
C PHE A 126 -3.77 8.74 15.95
N TYR A 127 -4.43 7.69 15.46
CA TYR A 127 -5.33 6.86 16.25
C TYR A 127 -4.62 5.59 16.69
N CYS A 128 -4.89 5.14 17.92
CA CYS A 128 -4.35 3.92 18.49
C CYS A 128 -5.32 3.26 19.48
N LEU A 129 -5.00 2.06 19.96
CA LEU A 129 -5.74 1.41 21.05
C LEU A 129 -5.23 1.89 22.42
N ALA A 130 -5.99 1.58 23.47
CA ALA A 130 -5.70 2.02 24.84
C ALA A 130 -4.43 1.40 25.44
N ASP A 131 -4.02 0.24 24.96
CA ASP A 131 -2.80 -0.48 25.36
C ASP A 131 -1.57 -0.08 24.53
N ASP A 132 -1.72 0.87 23.59
CA ASP A 132 -0.61 1.35 22.77
C ASP A 132 0.42 2.11 23.63
N PRO A 133 1.73 1.87 23.46
CA PRO A 133 2.78 2.55 24.23
C PRO A 133 2.78 4.09 24.09
N LEU A 134 2.17 4.63 23.04
CA LEU A 134 2.06 6.07 22.79
C LEU A 134 0.67 6.65 23.10
N ALA A 135 -0.24 5.87 23.69
CA ALA A 135 -1.63 6.29 23.94
C ALA A 135 -1.75 7.55 24.82
N CYS A 136 -0.76 7.84 25.67
CA CYS A 136 -0.76 9.03 26.54
C CYS A 136 -0.08 10.26 25.92
N THR A 137 0.39 10.18 24.68
CA THR A 137 1.02 11.33 24.01
C THR A 137 -0.04 12.33 23.51
N SER A 138 0.32 13.61 23.39
CA SER A 138 -0.60 14.65 22.91
C SER A 138 -1.04 14.49 21.46
N GLN A 139 -0.36 13.64 20.69
CA GLN A 139 -0.67 13.35 19.28
C GLN A 139 -1.59 12.12 19.12
N ALA A 140 -1.81 11.37 20.21
CA ALA A 140 -2.60 10.15 20.20
C ALA A 140 -4.09 10.42 20.42
N ASN A 141 -4.92 9.72 19.65
CA ASN A 141 -6.36 9.64 19.83
C ASN A 141 -6.72 8.17 20.07
N VAL A 142 -7.17 7.85 21.27
CA VAL A 142 -7.47 6.46 21.64
C VAL A 142 -8.87 6.08 21.13
N VAL A 143 -8.96 4.95 20.43
CA VAL A 143 -10.24 4.37 19.97
C VAL A 143 -10.51 3.04 20.64
N GLU A 144 -11.77 2.60 20.58
CA GLU A 144 -12.29 1.46 21.32
C GLU A 144 -11.93 0.10 20.70
N SER A 145 -11.55 0.07 19.41
CA SER A 145 -11.39 -1.20 18.69
C SER A 145 -10.54 -1.11 17.44
N GLU A 146 -10.06 -2.27 17.01
CA GLU A 146 -9.41 -2.46 15.70
C GLU A 146 -10.32 -2.06 14.52
N GLN A 147 -11.62 -2.30 14.63
CA GLN A 147 -12.58 -1.87 13.61
C GLN A 147 -12.69 -0.34 13.53
N ALA A 148 -12.55 0.37 14.65
CA ALA A 148 -12.51 1.83 14.65
C ALA A 148 -11.26 2.35 13.94
N LEU A 149 -10.11 1.72 14.18
CA LEU A 149 -8.88 2.03 13.44
C LEU A 149 -9.05 1.79 11.93
N ASP A 150 -9.67 0.67 11.54
CA ASP A 150 -9.90 0.35 10.12
C ASP A 150 -10.81 1.40 9.45
N ARG A 151 -11.83 1.91 10.17
CA ARG A 151 -12.65 3.04 9.70
C ARG A 151 -11.82 4.32 9.50
N MET A 152 -10.98 4.69 10.47
CA MET A 152 -10.13 5.88 10.35
C MET A 152 -9.15 5.77 9.18
N LEU A 153 -8.58 4.58 8.96
CA LEU A 153 -7.72 4.33 7.79
C LEU A 153 -8.51 4.45 6.48
N SER A 154 -9.71 3.88 6.43
CA SER A 154 -10.61 3.96 5.27
C SER A 154 -10.95 5.42 4.93
N ASP A 155 -11.36 6.21 5.92
CA ASP A 155 -11.71 7.62 5.74
C ASP A 155 -10.54 8.42 5.17
N PHE A 156 -9.34 8.24 5.74
CA PHE A 156 -8.13 8.91 5.24
C PHE A 156 -7.73 8.46 3.83
N VAL A 157 -7.78 7.15 3.54
CA VAL A 157 -7.50 6.61 2.21
C VAL A 157 -8.47 7.19 1.17
N ILE A 158 -9.75 7.30 1.52
CA ILE A 158 -10.79 7.84 0.63
C ILE A 158 -10.57 9.34 0.42
N GLU A 159 -10.23 10.10 1.45
CA GLU A 159 -9.94 11.54 1.35
C GLU A 159 -8.79 11.82 0.38
N VAL A 160 -7.62 11.19 0.59
CA VAL A 160 -6.47 11.30 -0.32
C VAL A 160 -6.83 10.80 -1.72
N GLY A 161 -7.58 9.69 -1.77
CA GLY A 161 -8.09 9.09 -2.99
C GLY A 161 -8.93 10.06 -3.82
N HIS A 162 -9.89 10.75 -3.22
CA HIS A 162 -10.73 11.74 -3.89
C HIS A 162 -9.94 12.97 -4.31
N TYR A 163 -9.05 13.48 -3.47
CA TYR A 163 -8.23 14.65 -3.78
C TYR A 163 -7.41 14.48 -5.07
N LEU A 164 -6.81 13.30 -5.26
CA LEU A 164 -5.93 13.02 -6.39
C LEU A 164 -6.66 12.43 -7.62
N ALA A 165 -7.90 11.93 -7.48
CA ALA A 165 -8.61 11.23 -8.55
C ALA A 165 -8.77 12.09 -9.82
N ASP A 166 -9.26 13.32 -9.68
CA ASP A 166 -9.48 14.20 -10.84
C ASP A 166 -8.17 14.63 -11.49
N LYS A 167 -7.11 14.83 -10.69
CA LYS A 167 -5.79 15.19 -11.18
C LYS A 167 -5.19 14.07 -12.03
N PHE A 168 -5.30 12.81 -11.59
CA PHE A 168 -4.84 11.66 -12.39
C PHE A 168 -5.74 11.33 -13.57
N LYS A 169 -7.03 11.67 -13.50
CA LYS A 169 -7.95 11.60 -14.65
C LYS A 169 -7.50 12.52 -15.79
N GLN A 170 -7.02 13.72 -15.48
CA GLN A 170 -6.42 14.62 -16.47
C GLN A 170 -5.17 14.02 -17.12
N GLN A 171 -4.39 13.24 -16.35
CA GLN A 171 -3.25 12.45 -16.83
C GLN A 171 -3.64 11.12 -17.53
N LYS A 172 -4.92 10.99 -17.93
CA LYS A 172 -5.47 9.82 -18.67
C LYS A 172 -5.43 8.50 -17.90
N VAL A 173 -5.36 8.52 -16.57
CA VAL A 173 -5.60 7.35 -15.73
C VAL A 173 -7.09 7.23 -15.48
N ASN A 174 -7.70 6.10 -15.85
CA ASN A 174 -9.14 5.92 -15.64
C ASN A 174 -9.47 5.58 -14.17
N THR A 175 -10.72 5.82 -13.77
CA THR A 175 -11.18 5.64 -12.38
C THR A 175 -10.91 4.23 -11.83
N PRO A 176 -11.20 3.13 -12.56
CA PRO A 176 -10.86 1.80 -12.07
C PRO A 176 -9.35 1.60 -11.85
N GLN A 177 -8.51 2.00 -12.80
CA GLN A 177 -7.05 1.89 -12.65
C GLN A 177 -6.53 2.68 -11.46
N TYR A 178 -7.10 3.86 -11.24
CA TYR A 178 -6.73 4.74 -10.13
C TYR A 178 -7.02 4.08 -8.78
N TRP A 179 -8.27 3.74 -8.51
CA TRP A 179 -8.68 3.10 -7.26
C TRP A 179 -8.08 1.70 -7.10
N GLY A 180 -7.95 0.96 -8.20
CA GLY A 180 -7.28 -0.33 -8.22
C GLY A 180 -5.82 -0.26 -7.79
N ALA A 181 -5.10 0.83 -8.08
CA ALA A 181 -3.72 1.05 -7.62
C ALA A 181 -3.62 1.32 -6.12
N ILE A 182 -4.63 1.99 -5.53
CA ILE A 182 -4.73 2.21 -4.08
C ILE A 182 -5.01 0.89 -3.36
N GLY A 183 -6.05 0.16 -3.77
CA GLY A 183 -6.39 -1.14 -3.18
C GLY A 183 -5.27 -2.17 -3.32
N TYR A 184 -4.55 -2.16 -4.45
CA TYR A 184 -3.38 -3.00 -4.61
C TYR A 184 -2.27 -2.65 -3.60
N ALA A 185 -2.02 -1.36 -3.37
CA ALA A 185 -1.01 -0.90 -2.41
C ALA A 185 -1.35 -1.26 -0.96
N LEU A 186 -2.63 -1.18 -0.58
CA LEU A 186 -3.11 -1.62 0.74
C LEU A 186 -2.93 -3.13 0.92
N GLY A 187 -3.31 -3.93 -0.07
CA GLY A 187 -3.19 -5.39 -0.02
C GLY A 187 -1.74 -5.92 -0.06
N LEU A 188 -0.79 -5.13 -0.58
CA LEU A 188 0.60 -5.57 -0.75
C LEU A 188 1.27 -6.02 0.55
N VAL A 189 0.84 -5.52 1.72
CA VAL A 189 1.30 -5.99 3.03
C VAL A 189 1.20 -7.52 3.17
N PHE A 190 0.07 -8.12 2.82
CA PHE A 190 -0.13 -9.57 2.93
C PHE A 190 0.78 -10.35 1.99
N GLN A 191 0.90 -9.88 0.74
CA GLN A 191 1.76 -10.50 -0.26
C GLN A 191 3.23 -10.44 0.17
N LYS A 192 3.66 -9.31 0.73
CA LYS A 192 5.05 -9.10 1.11
C LYS A 192 5.48 -9.89 2.33
N LEU A 193 4.66 -9.92 3.37
CA LEU A 193 4.98 -10.65 4.60
C LEU A 193 5.05 -12.16 4.40
N THR A 194 4.32 -12.67 3.41
CA THR A 194 4.22 -14.11 3.14
C THR A 194 5.08 -14.55 1.96
N GLN A 195 5.84 -13.64 1.32
CA GLN A 195 6.56 -13.93 0.07
C GLN A 195 7.64 -15.02 0.20
N HIS A 196 8.08 -15.31 1.42
CA HIS A 196 9.06 -16.35 1.74
C HIS A 196 8.42 -17.65 2.24
N GLY A 197 7.10 -17.78 2.09
CA GLY A 197 6.37 -18.95 2.55
C GLY A 197 6.01 -18.86 4.03
N CYS A 198 4.81 -19.32 4.36
CA CYS A 198 4.29 -19.48 5.70
C CYS A 198 3.62 -20.84 5.83
N ASP A 199 3.44 -21.31 7.06
CA ASP A 199 2.65 -22.51 7.32
C ASP A 199 1.26 -22.40 6.66
N LYS A 200 0.86 -23.48 5.97
CA LYS A 200 -0.41 -23.55 5.23
C LYS A 200 -1.60 -23.22 6.12
N ALA A 201 -1.66 -23.77 7.33
CA ALA A 201 -2.80 -23.56 8.23
C ALA A 201 -2.87 -22.10 8.71
N LEU A 202 -1.74 -21.42 8.86
CA LEU A 202 -1.72 -19.97 9.11
C LEU A 202 -2.35 -19.19 7.96
N ILE A 203 -1.95 -19.45 6.71
CA ILE A 203 -2.46 -18.73 5.54
C ILE A 203 -3.93 -19.03 5.27
N GLU A 204 -4.39 -20.27 5.46
CA GLU A 204 -5.82 -20.63 5.33
C GLU A 204 -6.72 -19.83 6.28
N ARG A 205 -6.24 -19.53 7.50
CA ARG A 205 -6.98 -18.68 8.46
C ARG A 205 -6.86 -17.19 8.13
N LEU A 206 -5.69 -16.75 7.69
CA LEU A 206 -5.38 -15.34 7.46
C LEU A 206 -6.05 -14.78 6.19
N THR A 207 -6.02 -15.54 5.09
CA THR A 207 -6.41 -15.06 3.76
C THR A 207 -7.85 -14.53 3.70
N PRO A 208 -8.86 -15.24 4.22
CA PRO A 208 -10.24 -14.74 4.17
C PRO A 208 -10.42 -13.44 4.97
N LYS A 209 -9.75 -13.31 6.12
CA LYS A 209 -9.80 -12.09 6.95
C LYS A 209 -9.09 -10.92 6.27
N ALA A 210 -7.97 -11.18 5.61
CA ALA A 210 -7.23 -10.19 4.83
C ALA A 210 -8.05 -9.68 3.63
N ASP A 211 -8.75 -10.58 2.92
CA ASP A 211 -9.62 -10.24 1.79
C ASP A 211 -10.79 -9.34 2.26
N VAL A 212 -11.44 -9.72 3.36
CA VAL A 212 -12.52 -8.92 3.98
C VAL A 212 -12.02 -7.57 4.46
N TRP A 213 -10.89 -7.51 5.17
CA TRP A 213 -10.32 -6.26 5.64
C TRP A 213 -10.00 -5.31 4.48
N LEU A 214 -9.40 -5.82 3.40
CA LEU A 214 -9.13 -5.00 2.21
C LEU A 214 -10.41 -4.42 1.60
N ALA A 215 -11.48 -5.21 1.52
CA ALA A 215 -12.77 -4.75 1.03
C ALA A 215 -13.40 -3.66 1.92
N THR A 216 -13.12 -3.65 3.24
CA THR A 216 -13.66 -2.62 4.14
C THR A 216 -12.99 -1.25 4.03
N LEU A 217 -11.78 -1.17 3.47
CA LEU A 217 -11.00 0.07 3.39
C LEU A 217 -11.34 0.94 2.18
N LEU A 218 -12.11 0.41 1.23
CA LEU A 218 -12.44 1.10 0.00
C LEU A 218 -13.95 1.07 -0.23
N PRO A 219 -14.51 2.08 -0.90
CA PRO A 219 -15.91 2.05 -1.27
C PRO A 219 -16.18 0.92 -2.27
N LYS A 220 -17.41 0.39 -2.30
CA LYS A 220 -17.79 -0.79 -3.11
C LYS A 220 -17.38 -0.72 -4.59
N TYR A 221 -17.45 0.46 -5.20
CA TYR A 221 -17.06 0.64 -6.62
C TYR A 221 -15.53 0.51 -6.85
N ALA A 222 -14.74 0.56 -5.78
CA ALA A 222 -13.29 0.48 -5.77
C ALA A 222 -12.77 -0.89 -5.24
N GLU A 223 -13.66 -1.84 -4.94
CA GLU A 223 -13.32 -3.24 -4.62
C GLU A 223 -12.81 -3.99 -5.87
N LEU A 224 -11.60 -3.63 -6.30
CA LEU A 224 -10.97 -4.08 -7.56
C LEU A 224 -9.76 -5.00 -7.32
N ASN A 225 -9.55 -5.40 -6.07
CA ASN A 225 -8.44 -6.23 -5.65
C ASN A 225 -8.92 -7.24 -4.62
N SER A 226 -8.34 -8.43 -4.64
CA SER A 226 -8.62 -9.47 -3.66
C SER A 226 -7.34 -10.15 -3.19
N VAL A 227 -7.31 -10.51 -1.91
CA VAL A 227 -6.24 -11.30 -1.31
C VAL A 227 -6.54 -12.78 -1.57
N LYS A 228 -5.59 -13.48 -2.18
CA LYS A 228 -5.70 -14.90 -2.50
C LYS A 228 -4.46 -15.64 -2.00
N ALA A 229 -4.60 -16.95 -1.81
CA ALA A 229 -3.51 -17.81 -1.38
C ALA A 229 -3.06 -18.72 -2.52
N ALA A 230 -1.76 -18.97 -2.59
CA ALA A 230 -1.19 -20.07 -3.34
C ALA A 230 -0.47 -21.01 -2.36
N THR A 231 -0.68 -22.31 -2.54
CA THR A 231 -0.20 -23.34 -1.62
C THR A 231 0.54 -24.42 -2.39
N GLN A 232 1.66 -24.86 -1.83
CA GLN A 232 2.44 -26.02 -2.26
C GLN A 232 2.91 -26.76 -1.01
N ASP A 233 2.59 -28.05 -0.95
CA ASP A 233 2.85 -28.90 0.22
C ASP A 233 2.33 -28.27 1.54
N ASN A 234 3.22 -28.03 2.51
CA ASN A 234 2.88 -27.42 3.81
C ASN A 234 3.10 -25.91 3.85
N MET A 235 3.49 -25.30 2.72
CA MET A 235 3.82 -23.89 2.62
C MET A 235 2.79 -23.15 1.76
N SER A 236 2.52 -21.90 2.13
CA SER A 236 1.60 -21.03 1.42
C SER A 236 2.09 -19.58 1.40
N ILE A 237 1.71 -18.86 0.35
CA ILE A 237 1.93 -17.41 0.22
C ILE A 237 0.62 -16.71 -0.12
N ASN A 238 0.47 -15.46 0.28
CA ASN A 238 -0.59 -14.59 -0.21
C ASN A 238 -0.14 -13.84 -1.47
N TYR A 239 -1.09 -13.55 -2.34
CA TYR A 239 -0.91 -12.68 -3.49
C TYR A 239 -2.17 -11.84 -3.73
N ILE A 240 -1.98 -10.69 -4.38
CA ILE A 240 -3.10 -9.81 -4.73
C ILE A 240 -3.52 -10.06 -6.17
N ARG A 241 -4.75 -10.54 -6.34
CA ARG A 241 -5.44 -10.57 -7.63
C ARG A 241 -6.07 -9.22 -7.90
N ARG A 242 -5.97 -8.76 -9.14
CA ARG A 242 -6.41 -7.44 -9.57
C ARG A 242 -7.43 -7.59 -10.69
N GLU A 243 -8.48 -6.78 -10.61
CA GLU A 243 -9.46 -6.57 -11.69
C GLU A 243 -9.06 -5.37 -12.57
N THR A 244 -7.85 -4.82 -12.36
CA THR A 244 -7.31 -3.66 -13.08
C THR A 244 -5.92 -3.91 -13.63
N CYS A 245 -5.65 -3.43 -14.84
CA CYS A 245 -4.34 -3.54 -15.48
C CYS A 245 -3.57 -2.23 -15.42
N CYS A 246 -2.35 -2.28 -14.86
CA CYS A 246 -1.39 -1.17 -14.88
C CYS A 246 -0.71 -0.94 -16.24
N MET A 247 -1.13 -1.64 -17.29
CA MET A 247 -0.61 -1.52 -18.66
C MET A 247 0.90 -1.75 -18.83
N LYS A 248 1.61 -2.27 -17.82
CA LYS A 248 3.06 -2.54 -17.88
C LYS A 248 3.47 -3.42 -19.07
N TYR A 249 2.59 -4.32 -19.53
CA TYR A 249 2.84 -5.17 -20.70
C TYR A 249 2.91 -4.39 -22.02
N LYS A 250 2.50 -3.12 -22.05
CA LYS A 250 2.65 -2.23 -23.20
C LYS A 250 4.04 -1.59 -23.29
N LEU A 251 4.90 -1.77 -22.29
CA LEU A 251 6.30 -1.40 -22.37
C LEU A 251 7.05 -2.42 -23.23
N ASP A 252 7.98 -1.95 -24.06
CA ASP A 252 8.71 -2.84 -24.96
C ASP A 252 9.47 -3.95 -24.20
N GLY A 253 9.39 -5.17 -24.75
CA GLY A 253 9.96 -6.37 -24.14
C GLY A 253 9.36 -6.82 -22.80
N LYS A 254 8.28 -6.22 -22.29
CA LYS A 254 7.68 -6.61 -21.00
C LYS A 254 6.52 -7.60 -21.17
N LYS A 255 6.68 -8.79 -20.59
CA LYS A 255 5.60 -9.79 -20.48
C LYS A 255 4.50 -9.34 -19.51
N HIS A 256 3.31 -9.94 -19.64
CA HIS A 256 2.24 -9.79 -18.65
C HIS A 256 2.75 -10.11 -17.24
N CYS A 257 2.61 -9.15 -16.32
CA CYS A 257 3.01 -9.35 -14.93
C CYS A 257 2.18 -10.46 -14.25
N ALA A 258 2.68 -10.97 -13.13
CA ALA A 258 1.99 -12.02 -12.36
C ALA A 258 0.61 -11.57 -11.83
N THR A 259 0.41 -10.27 -11.65
CA THR A 259 -0.85 -9.66 -11.18
C THR A 259 -1.72 -9.12 -12.34
N CYS A 260 -1.51 -9.56 -13.58
CA CYS A 260 -2.23 -9.02 -14.73
C CYS A 260 -3.66 -9.58 -14.78
N GLN A 261 -4.67 -8.71 -14.83
CA GLN A 261 -6.09 -9.09 -14.93
C GLN A 261 -6.41 -9.94 -16.17
N GLN A 262 -5.57 -9.88 -17.21
CA GLN A 262 -5.76 -10.63 -18.46
C GLN A 262 -5.31 -12.09 -18.35
N ARG A 263 -4.75 -12.49 -17.20
CA ARG A 263 -4.46 -13.90 -16.92
C ARG A 263 -5.70 -14.51 -16.31
N GLU A 264 -6.08 -15.68 -16.81
CA GLU A 264 -7.13 -16.48 -16.19
C GLU A 264 -6.76 -16.83 -14.73
N PRO A 265 -7.76 -16.97 -13.84
CA PRO A 265 -7.55 -17.23 -12.42
C PRO A 265 -6.62 -18.41 -12.15
N GLU A 266 -6.81 -19.52 -12.87
CA GLU A 266 -6.04 -20.76 -12.72
C GLU A 266 -4.59 -20.56 -13.18
N ALA A 267 -4.39 -19.83 -14.28
CA ALA A 267 -3.05 -19.53 -14.79
C ALA A 267 -2.29 -18.58 -13.84
N GLN A 268 -3.00 -17.66 -13.17
CA GLN A 268 -2.41 -16.82 -12.15
C GLN A 268 -2.07 -17.62 -10.89
N LEU A 269 -2.96 -18.50 -10.43
CA LEU A 269 -2.73 -19.38 -9.29
C LEU A 269 -1.50 -20.26 -9.53
N ALA A 270 -1.42 -20.93 -10.68
CA ALA A 270 -0.28 -21.78 -11.03
C ALA A 270 1.06 -21.01 -11.01
N LEU A 271 1.05 -19.75 -11.47
CA LEU A 271 2.23 -18.88 -11.44
C LEU A 271 2.64 -18.46 -10.02
N TYR A 272 1.71 -18.38 -9.07
CA TYR A 272 2.03 -18.11 -7.68
C TYR A 272 2.39 -19.37 -6.90
N GLN A 273 1.79 -20.52 -7.24
CA GLN A 273 2.20 -21.82 -6.71
C GLN A 273 3.67 -22.09 -7.01
N SER A 274 4.15 -21.79 -8.23
CA SER A 274 5.57 -21.93 -8.58
C SER A 274 6.52 -20.96 -7.86
N LYS A 275 5.99 -20.02 -7.07
CA LYS A 275 6.76 -19.11 -6.21
C LYS A 275 6.68 -19.49 -4.73
N VAL A 276 5.82 -20.44 -4.36
CA VAL A 276 5.79 -20.97 -3.01
C VAL A 276 7.10 -21.74 -2.80
N PRO A 277 7.87 -21.43 -1.75
CA PRO A 277 9.07 -22.19 -1.43
C PRO A 277 8.72 -23.65 -1.15
N VAL A 278 9.51 -24.56 -1.71
CA VAL A 278 9.46 -26.01 -1.44
C VAL A 278 10.29 -26.33 -0.20
#